data_AF-A0A2P4R8B3-F1
#
_entry.id   AF-A0A2P4R8B3-F1
#
_cell.length_a   1.000
_cell.length_b   1.000
_cell.length_c   1.000
_cell.angle_alpha   90.00
_cell.angle_beta   90.00
_cell.angle_gamma   90.00
#
_symmetry.space_group_name_H-M   'P 1'
#
loop_
_entity.id
_entity.type
_entity.pdbx_description
1 polymer ?
#
loop_
_entity_poly.entity_id
_entity_poly.type
_entity_poly.pdbx_seq_one_letter_code
_entity_poly.pdbx_strand_id
1 'polypeptide(L)'
;MSFFDRKKKDNDDNYSDLNNSSYQNPQPDQNNFDQAQSQFNDAPAGMGTQFAPNNQDFNNDNGNFYFDQNQAQQPVQPQGPAAAPQQPMDGNEEWQYTEQDLQNTLDQSADLKAQLRSQLLADRSYCNHVLRNAASDQIDERKQASDRITEINASLKEWFGTDEMANEIYMDQNSDYYVFADDLAVNPDGDVSKMWQQLTRTLADKGLLANAITVTYNDDVDQTWLNYQNAGFVDDNAFLINMYNELQGRNLNTPVTPAEIPFDADYRVQHVSDKVDKILDANDKLVMEVSRNMNHQLQIIRHYKDSNLLSRDIFDVNGVISATQFYDHRNANKVVRENFYRQDGTLVLIKSYTADEPYIQLFSEGNVLISTFDSDEDLIIWWLKNQALKQTNATIFVSINSEYYKKLLSLRDNGFEVIPIVMKQSENAEVVSDLIEGKDKVNAVLAGSDQVNTYLNKNSKNKLDITTLKDIDTPIYKE
;
A
#
# COMPACT_ATOMS: atom_id res chain seq x y z
N MET A 1 -37.20 5.38 26.77
CA MET A 1 -38.02 6.53 27.18
C MET A 1 -38.89 6.91 25.99
N SER A 2 -40.21 6.97 26.18
CA SER A 2 -41.22 7.12 25.13
C SER A 2 -41.52 8.59 24.88
N PHE A 3 -41.39 9.04 23.64
CA PHE A 3 -41.72 10.40 23.20
C PHE A 3 -42.39 10.36 21.82
N PHE A 4 -43.66 9.97 21.75
CA PHE A 4 -44.53 10.44 20.65
C PHE A 4 -45.97 10.50 21.12
N ASP A 5 -46.41 11.71 21.44
CA ASP A 5 -47.83 12.05 21.49
C ASP A 5 -48.01 13.53 21.16
N ARG A 6 -48.36 13.83 19.89
CA ARG A 6 -49.06 15.08 19.51
C ARG A 6 -50.00 14.87 18.34
N LYS A 7 -51.26 14.66 18.72
CA LYS A 7 -52.49 15.34 18.26
C LYS A 7 -52.66 15.71 16.78
N LYS A 8 -53.64 15.03 16.19
CA LYS A 8 -54.54 15.45 15.11
C LYS A 8 -55.04 16.89 15.23
N LYS A 9 -55.19 17.55 14.08
CA LYS A 9 -56.20 18.59 13.84
C LYS A 9 -56.71 18.44 12.40
N ASP A 10 -58.02 18.24 12.28
CA ASP A 10 -58.75 18.06 11.02
C ASP A 10 -59.06 19.40 10.32
N ASN A 11 -59.23 19.30 8.99
CA ASN A 11 -60.09 20.09 8.05
C ASN A 11 -59.76 21.57 7.78
N ASP A 12 -59.92 22.16 6.59
CA ASP A 12 -60.59 21.80 5.32
C ASP A 12 -60.08 22.77 4.19
N ASP A 13 -60.51 22.49 2.95
CA ASP A 13 -60.64 23.41 1.78
C ASP A 13 -59.54 23.48 0.68
N ASN A 14 -59.68 22.58 -0.29
CA ASN A 14 -60.14 22.86 -1.67
C ASN A 14 -59.51 24.04 -2.44
N TYR A 15 -58.72 23.76 -3.49
CA TYR A 15 -58.78 24.46 -4.78
C TYR A 15 -58.12 23.62 -5.90
N SER A 16 -58.79 23.63 -7.04
CA SER A 16 -58.53 22.88 -8.27
C SER A 16 -57.55 23.59 -9.21
N ASP A 17 -57.07 22.81 -10.19
CA ASP A 17 -56.90 23.14 -11.61
C ASP A 17 -55.50 23.36 -12.23
N LEU A 18 -55.25 22.46 -13.21
CA LEU A 18 -54.84 22.68 -14.61
C LEU A 18 -53.36 22.91 -14.98
N ASN A 19 -52.83 21.90 -15.71
CA ASN A 19 -52.24 21.99 -17.06
C ASN A 19 -51.60 23.33 -17.48
N ASN A 20 -50.30 23.32 -17.84
CA ASN A 20 -49.90 23.45 -19.25
C ASN A 20 -48.40 23.15 -19.48
N SER A 21 -48.12 22.63 -20.68
CA SER A 21 -46.82 22.37 -21.28
C SER A 21 -46.24 23.62 -21.95
N SER A 22 -44.91 23.76 -22.03
CA SER A 22 -44.19 24.14 -23.26
C SER A 22 -42.69 24.39 -23.04
N TYR A 23 -41.91 23.79 -23.94
CA TYR A 23 -40.51 24.06 -24.27
C TYR A 23 -40.17 25.56 -24.38
N GLN A 24 -38.95 25.93 -23.94
CA GLN A 24 -38.09 26.83 -24.70
C GLN A 24 -36.62 26.73 -24.25
N ASN A 25 -35.77 26.34 -25.20
CA ASN A 25 -34.32 26.44 -25.17
C ASN A 25 -33.92 27.74 -25.87
N PRO A 26 -32.87 28.44 -25.42
CA PRO A 26 -31.94 29.04 -26.38
C PRO A 26 -30.46 28.81 -25.99
N GLN A 27 -29.69 28.28 -26.95
CA GLN A 27 -28.23 28.47 -27.06
C GLN A 27 -27.92 29.87 -27.66
N PRO A 28 -26.64 30.23 -27.88
CA PRO A 28 -25.53 30.38 -26.92
C PRO A 28 -24.89 31.78 -27.07
N ASP A 29 -24.16 32.28 -26.06
CA ASP A 29 -23.28 33.44 -26.27
C ASP A 29 -21.88 33.22 -25.69
N GLN A 30 -20.90 33.43 -26.58
CA GLN A 30 -19.48 33.56 -26.30
C GLN A 30 -19.19 34.93 -25.68
N ASN A 31 -18.33 34.98 -24.64
CA ASN A 31 -17.07 35.75 -24.65
C ASN A 31 -16.42 35.80 -23.25
N ASN A 32 -15.18 35.31 -23.20
CA ASN A 32 -13.97 35.90 -22.61
C ASN A 32 -14.12 36.98 -21.51
N PHE A 33 -13.51 36.78 -20.33
CA PHE A 33 -12.66 37.78 -19.66
C PHE A 33 -11.91 37.21 -18.43
N ASP A 34 -10.75 37.85 -18.19
CA ASP A 34 -9.58 37.54 -17.37
C ASP A 34 -9.70 37.52 -15.83
N GLN A 35 -8.66 36.89 -15.25
CA GLN A 35 -7.90 37.16 -14.01
C GLN A 35 -8.31 38.31 -13.08
N ALA A 36 -8.45 38.00 -11.78
CA ALA A 36 -7.90 38.70 -10.60
C ALA A 36 -8.34 37.90 -9.34
N GLN A 37 -7.49 37.30 -8.50
CA GLN A 37 -6.57 37.87 -7.50
C GLN A 37 -7.18 38.89 -6.51
N SER A 38 -7.46 38.46 -5.27
CA SER A 38 -7.27 39.17 -3.96
C SER A 38 -7.73 38.22 -2.83
N GLN A 39 -6.90 37.70 -1.90
CA GLN A 39 -6.11 38.28 -0.79
C GLN A 39 -6.91 38.74 0.46
N PHE A 40 -6.46 38.19 1.62
CA PHE A 40 -6.56 38.64 3.04
C PHE A 40 -7.84 38.30 3.85
N ASN A 41 -7.83 37.91 5.15
CA ASN A 41 -6.76 37.75 6.15
C ASN A 41 -7.19 36.91 7.40
N ASP A 42 -6.17 36.46 8.14
CA ASP A 42 -6.03 36.27 9.60
C ASP A 42 -6.72 35.14 10.41
N ALA A 43 -5.83 34.36 11.05
CA ALA A 43 -6.03 33.39 12.15
C ALA A 43 -6.18 34.10 13.53
N PRO A 44 -6.36 33.36 14.67
CA PRO A 44 -5.18 32.84 15.39
C PRO A 44 -5.32 31.53 16.21
N ALA A 45 -4.19 30.81 16.33
CA ALA A 45 -3.59 30.04 17.47
C ALA A 45 -4.42 28.99 18.27
N GLY A 46 -3.93 27.84 18.76
CA GLY A 46 -2.61 27.16 18.90
C GLY A 46 -2.88 25.66 19.23
N MET A 47 -1.97 24.68 19.27
CA MET A 47 -0.58 24.50 19.71
C MET A 47 0.09 23.43 18.80
N GLY A 48 1.40 23.35 18.50
CA GLY A 48 2.57 24.08 18.98
C GLY A 48 3.55 23.19 19.76
N THR A 49 4.46 22.48 19.08
CA THR A 49 5.87 22.29 19.52
C THR A 49 6.79 22.17 18.30
N GLN A 50 7.46 23.28 17.97
CA GLN A 50 8.62 23.39 17.08
C GLN A 50 9.92 23.12 17.85
N PHE A 51 10.90 22.50 17.20
CA PHE A 51 12.30 22.88 17.38
C PHE A 51 12.88 23.30 16.03
N ALA A 52 13.38 24.53 15.99
CA ALA A 52 14.01 25.16 14.83
C ALA A 52 15.49 24.75 14.72
N PRO A 53 16.05 24.65 13.49
CA PRO A 53 17.46 24.41 13.27
C PRO A 53 18.25 25.73 13.38
N ASN A 54 19.39 25.69 14.06
CA ASN A 54 20.32 26.80 14.10
C ASN A 54 21.52 26.48 13.18
N ASN A 55 21.81 27.42 12.28
CA ASN A 55 22.97 27.47 11.39
C ASN A 55 24.28 27.21 12.14
N GLN A 56 25.08 26.26 11.64
CA GLN A 56 26.54 26.33 11.72
C GLN A 56 27.13 25.76 10.42
N ASP A 57 27.89 26.62 9.75
CA ASP A 57 28.70 26.35 8.57
C ASP A 57 29.57 25.09 8.75
N PHE A 58 29.44 24.13 7.84
CA PHE A 58 30.45 23.10 7.65
C PHE A 58 31.10 23.25 6.27
N ASN A 59 32.32 23.75 6.36
CA ASN A 59 33.25 23.90 5.26
C ASN A 59 33.68 22.51 4.77
N ASN A 60 33.72 22.41 3.45
CA ASN A 60 34.19 21.31 2.64
C ASN A 60 35.65 20.96 2.98
N ASP A 61 35.91 19.75 3.47
CA ASP A 61 37.27 19.21 3.50
C ASP A 61 37.28 17.74 3.05
N ASN A 62 37.83 17.57 1.86
CA ASN A 62 37.88 16.36 1.07
C ASN A 62 39.20 15.65 1.41
N GLY A 63 39.13 14.65 2.29
CA GLY A 63 40.28 13.90 2.81
C GLY A 63 40.86 12.92 1.79
N ASN A 64 41.77 13.43 0.97
CA ASN A 64 42.67 12.69 0.08
C ASN A 64 43.66 11.84 0.93
N PHE A 65 43.55 10.51 0.93
CA PHE A 65 44.56 9.65 1.56
C PHE A 65 45.59 9.16 0.54
N TYR A 66 46.76 9.80 0.57
CA TYR A 66 47.98 9.40 -0.12
C TYR A 66 48.57 8.14 0.53
N PHE A 67 48.95 7.16 -0.31
CA PHE A 67 49.92 6.12 0.02
C PHE A 67 51.28 6.78 0.30
N ASP A 68 51.82 6.62 1.51
CA ASP A 68 53.20 7.01 1.80
C ASP A 68 54.12 5.78 1.84
N GLN A 69 55.29 6.00 1.25
CA GLN A 69 56.24 5.02 0.78
C GLN A 69 57.35 4.84 1.82
N ASN A 70 57.74 3.58 2.04
CA ASN A 70 58.88 3.15 2.87
C ASN A 70 60.04 4.16 3.00
N GLN A 71 60.48 4.42 4.24
CA GLN A 71 61.85 4.85 4.52
C GLN A 71 62.56 3.92 5.50
N ALA A 72 63.74 3.48 5.06
CA ALA A 72 64.70 2.65 5.76
C ALA A 72 65.44 3.42 6.85
N GLN A 73 65.70 2.77 7.99
CA GLN A 73 66.63 3.26 9.01
C GLN A 73 67.95 2.46 8.97
N GLN A 74 69.06 3.19 9.05
CA GLN A 74 70.44 2.71 9.19
C GLN A 74 71.10 3.37 10.42
N PRO A 75 72.28 2.90 10.91
CA PRO A 75 72.41 2.25 12.21
C PRO A 75 73.18 3.08 13.26
N VAL A 76 73.07 2.69 14.54
CA VAL A 76 73.86 3.27 15.64
C VAL A 76 74.66 2.17 16.37
N GLN A 77 75.95 2.42 16.57
CA GLN A 77 76.90 1.72 17.46
C GLN A 77 77.84 2.78 18.08
N PRO A 78 78.65 2.48 19.13
CA PRO A 78 78.50 1.53 20.24
C PRO A 78 78.92 2.13 21.61
N GLN A 79 78.40 1.64 22.74
CA GLN A 79 79.05 1.77 24.06
C GLN A 79 78.68 0.56 24.93
N GLY A 80 79.67 -0.19 25.41
CA GLY A 80 79.51 -1.23 26.44
C GLY A 80 80.15 -0.78 27.77
N PRO A 81 80.40 -1.68 28.74
CA PRO A 81 79.83 -3.01 28.95
C PRO A 81 79.18 -3.16 30.34
N ALA A 82 78.15 -4.03 30.48
CA ALA A 82 78.02 -4.97 31.60
C ALA A 82 76.64 -5.64 31.65
N ALA A 83 76.69 -6.91 32.04
CA ALA A 83 75.63 -7.76 32.57
C ALA A 83 74.58 -8.29 31.57
N ALA A 84 74.86 -9.51 31.08
CA ALA A 84 73.79 -10.47 30.84
C ALA A 84 73.02 -10.70 32.15
N PRO A 85 71.70 -10.90 32.06
CA PRO A 85 71.22 -12.25 32.33
C PRO A 85 70.59 -12.83 31.08
N GLN A 86 71.04 -14.02 30.71
CA GLN A 86 70.23 -14.97 29.97
C GLN A 86 68.91 -15.15 30.73
N GLN A 87 67.79 -14.83 30.10
CA GLN A 87 66.58 -15.61 30.26
C GLN A 87 66.22 -16.18 28.90
N PRO A 88 66.14 -17.51 28.74
CA PRO A 88 65.54 -18.09 27.55
C PRO A 88 64.04 -17.80 27.64
N MET A 89 63.55 -16.82 26.87
CA MET A 89 62.12 -16.73 26.58
C MET A 89 61.77 -17.99 25.78
N ASP A 90 60.79 -18.71 26.27
CA ASP A 90 60.33 -19.99 25.75
C ASP A 90 59.79 -19.78 24.33
N GLY A 91 60.28 -20.55 23.35
CA GLY A 91 59.93 -20.37 21.93
C GLY A 91 58.44 -20.50 21.64
N ASN A 92 57.65 -21.04 22.57
CA ASN A 92 56.19 -21.16 22.46
C ASN A 92 55.43 -19.83 22.61
N GLU A 93 55.97 -18.83 23.32
CA GLU A 93 55.26 -17.55 23.50
C GLU A 93 55.33 -16.71 22.22
N GLU A 94 56.49 -16.68 21.54
CA GLU A 94 56.69 -15.97 20.28
C GLU A 94 55.75 -16.50 19.17
N TRP A 95 55.56 -17.82 19.10
CA TRP A 95 54.63 -18.45 18.14
C TRP A 95 53.18 -18.07 18.39
N GLN A 96 52.73 -18.01 19.65
CA GLN A 96 51.35 -17.62 19.97
C GLN A 96 51.04 -16.17 19.57
N TYR A 97 51.99 -15.24 19.75
CA TYR A 97 51.81 -13.85 19.29
C TYR A 97 51.75 -13.78 17.76
N THR A 98 52.63 -14.49 17.03
CA THR A 98 52.55 -14.55 15.55
C THR A 98 51.28 -15.24 15.02
N GLU A 99 50.78 -16.28 15.70
CA GLU A 99 49.55 -16.96 15.31
C GLU A 99 48.34 -16.06 15.52
N GLN A 100 48.31 -15.34 16.64
CA GLN A 100 47.25 -14.38 16.93
C GLN A 100 47.29 -13.17 15.98
N ASP A 101 48.47 -12.68 15.62
CA ASP A 101 48.62 -11.61 14.63
C ASP A 101 48.24 -12.06 13.21
N LEU A 102 48.56 -13.30 12.84
CA LEU A 102 48.11 -13.91 11.58
C LEU A 102 46.59 -14.08 11.56
N GLN A 103 45.99 -14.53 12.67
CA GLN A 103 44.55 -14.66 12.79
C GLN A 103 43.86 -13.29 12.73
N ASN A 104 44.37 -12.29 13.43
CA ASN A 104 43.88 -10.91 13.37
C ASN A 104 43.97 -10.34 11.94
N THR A 105 45.05 -10.62 11.22
CA THR A 105 45.23 -10.17 9.83
C THR A 105 44.27 -10.91 8.88
N LEU A 106 44.06 -12.21 9.10
CA LEU A 106 43.08 -13.02 8.37
C LEU A 106 41.66 -12.50 8.61
N ASP A 107 41.30 -12.22 9.86
CA ASP A 107 39.99 -11.69 10.25
C ASP A 107 39.77 -10.29 9.66
N GLN A 108 40.76 -9.40 9.74
CA GLN A 108 40.70 -8.08 9.08
C GLN A 108 40.54 -8.20 7.55
N SER A 109 41.24 -9.15 6.93
CA SER A 109 41.11 -9.39 5.49
C SER A 109 39.74 -9.95 5.11
N ALA A 110 39.17 -10.81 5.96
CA ALA A 110 37.84 -11.37 5.79
C ALA A 110 36.75 -10.29 5.96
N ASP A 111 36.91 -9.42 6.96
CA ASP A 111 36.03 -8.28 7.19
C ASP A 111 36.08 -7.28 6.03
N LEU A 112 37.27 -6.92 5.54
CA LEU A 112 37.41 -6.02 4.40
C LEU A 112 36.80 -6.65 3.14
N LYS A 113 36.98 -7.95 2.94
CA LYS A 113 36.38 -8.69 1.82
C LYS A 113 34.86 -8.75 1.94
N ALA A 114 34.32 -8.91 3.14
CA ALA A 114 32.87 -8.86 3.38
C ALA A 114 32.30 -7.45 3.15
N GLN A 115 33.02 -6.40 3.57
CA GLN A 115 32.65 -5.00 3.32
C GLN A 115 32.65 -4.69 1.81
N LEU A 116 33.73 -5.06 1.10
CA LEU A 116 33.80 -4.89 -0.36
C LEU A 116 32.67 -5.63 -1.07
N ARG A 117 32.36 -6.87 -0.64
CA ARG A 117 31.22 -7.62 -1.16
C ARG A 117 29.92 -6.85 -0.97
N SER A 118 29.66 -6.40 0.26
CA SER A 118 28.46 -5.65 0.60
C SER A 118 28.33 -4.38 -0.25
N GLN A 119 29.42 -3.63 -0.39
CA GLN A 119 29.46 -2.40 -1.18
C GLN A 119 29.21 -2.64 -2.67
N LEU A 120 29.83 -3.66 -3.26
CA LEU A 120 29.62 -4.01 -4.67
C LEU A 120 28.18 -4.46 -4.93
N LEU A 121 27.60 -5.26 -4.04
CA LEU A 121 26.21 -5.72 -4.18
C LEU A 121 25.21 -4.56 -3.99
N ALA A 122 25.48 -3.64 -3.06
CA ALA A 122 24.67 -2.45 -2.86
C ALA A 122 24.72 -1.50 -4.08
N ASP A 123 25.92 -1.25 -4.62
CA ASP A 123 26.11 -0.43 -5.83
C ASP A 123 25.39 -1.06 -7.05
N ARG A 124 25.50 -2.39 -7.20
CA ARG A 124 24.78 -3.11 -8.27
C ARG A 124 23.27 -3.02 -8.11
N SER A 125 22.78 -3.15 -6.87
CA SER A 125 21.36 -3.02 -6.56
C SER A 125 20.82 -1.63 -6.88
N TYR A 126 21.57 -0.58 -6.54
CA TYR A 126 21.24 0.80 -6.91
C TYR A 126 21.18 0.96 -8.43
N CYS A 127 22.19 0.48 -9.17
CA CYS A 127 22.17 0.53 -10.63
C CYS A 127 20.97 -0.23 -11.23
N ASN A 128 20.62 -1.38 -10.66
CA ASN A 128 19.44 -2.13 -11.07
C ASN A 128 18.14 -1.35 -10.80
N HIS A 129 18.03 -0.67 -9.66
CA HIS A 129 16.90 0.22 -9.35
C HIS A 129 16.79 1.36 -10.37
N VAL A 130 17.91 2.01 -10.73
CA VAL A 130 17.93 3.02 -11.80
C VAL A 130 17.41 2.44 -13.12
N LEU A 131 17.85 1.24 -13.51
CA LEU A 131 17.37 0.60 -14.75
C LEU A 131 15.89 0.24 -14.73
N ARG A 132 15.30 0.01 -13.55
CA ARG A 132 13.87 -0.28 -13.38
C ARG A 132 13.01 0.98 -13.48
N ASN A 133 13.49 2.10 -12.93
CA ASN A 133 12.70 3.33 -12.81
C ASN A 133 12.99 4.38 -13.90
N ALA A 134 14.16 4.32 -14.55
CA ALA A 134 14.46 5.23 -15.66
C ALA A 134 13.58 4.93 -16.88
N ALA A 135 12.91 5.96 -17.39
CA ALA A 135 12.08 5.91 -18.58
C ALA A 135 12.89 5.48 -19.82
N SER A 136 12.21 4.91 -20.81
CA SER A 136 12.86 4.32 -22.00
C SER A 136 13.68 5.32 -22.84
N ASP A 137 13.37 6.61 -22.73
CA ASP A 137 14.03 7.72 -23.41
C ASP A 137 15.26 8.28 -22.64
N GLN A 138 15.45 7.91 -21.38
CA GLN A 138 16.64 8.24 -20.57
C GLN A 138 17.83 7.33 -20.93
N ILE A 139 18.25 7.35 -22.20
CA ILE A 139 19.24 6.41 -22.76
C ILE A 139 20.60 6.52 -22.04
N ASP A 140 21.06 7.73 -21.72
CA ASP A 140 22.38 7.94 -21.12
C ASP A 140 22.45 7.43 -19.67
N GLU A 141 21.42 7.69 -18.86
CA GLU A 141 21.33 7.18 -17.48
C GLU A 141 21.29 5.64 -17.47
N ARG A 142 20.46 5.04 -18.34
CA ARG A 142 20.39 3.59 -18.49
C ARG A 142 21.72 2.99 -18.95
N LYS A 143 22.42 3.67 -19.85
CA LYS A 143 23.74 3.23 -20.32
C LYS A 143 24.78 3.29 -19.19
N GLN A 144 24.84 4.39 -18.45
CA GLN A 144 25.78 4.53 -17.32
C GLN A 144 25.54 3.46 -16.26
N ALA A 145 24.28 3.20 -15.89
CA ALA A 145 23.94 2.14 -14.95
C ALA A 145 24.36 0.75 -15.48
N SER A 146 24.13 0.46 -16.75
CA SER A 146 24.54 -0.81 -17.39
C SER A 146 26.06 -0.98 -17.46
N ASP A 147 26.79 0.08 -17.80
CA ASP A 147 28.26 0.07 -17.84
C ASP A 147 28.82 -0.16 -16.43
N ARG A 148 28.25 0.52 -15.42
CA ARG A 148 28.62 0.34 -14.02
C ARG A 148 28.37 -1.07 -13.50
N ILE A 149 27.23 -1.68 -13.83
CA ILE A 149 26.93 -3.08 -13.51
C ILE A 149 27.98 -4.02 -14.12
N THR A 150 28.45 -3.74 -15.32
CA THR A 150 29.48 -4.54 -16.00
C THR A 150 30.81 -4.50 -15.23
N GLU A 151 31.24 -3.30 -14.79
CA GLU A 151 32.43 -3.12 -13.94
C GLU A 151 32.31 -3.84 -12.60
N ILE A 152 31.15 -3.73 -11.95
CA ILE A 152 30.88 -4.39 -10.68
C ILE A 152 30.93 -5.92 -10.85
N ASN A 153 30.31 -6.47 -11.90
CA ASN A 153 30.33 -7.91 -12.16
C ASN A 153 31.75 -8.42 -12.46
N ALA A 154 32.59 -7.63 -13.14
CA ALA A 154 34.00 -7.95 -13.33
C ALA A 154 34.73 -8.00 -11.98
N SER A 155 34.49 -7.02 -11.11
CA SER A 155 35.07 -6.95 -9.77
C SER A 155 34.60 -8.12 -8.87
N LEU A 156 33.32 -8.48 -8.94
CA LEU A 156 32.77 -9.63 -8.21
C LEU A 156 33.43 -10.94 -8.65
N LYS A 157 33.63 -11.13 -9.96
CA LYS A 157 34.37 -12.29 -10.49
C LYS A 157 35.83 -12.30 -10.04
N GLU A 158 36.50 -11.15 -10.07
CA GLU A 158 37.90 -11.03 -9.67
C GLU A 158 38.11 -11.38 -8.20
N TRP A 159 37.33 -10.78 -7.30
CA TRP A 159 37.53 -10.91 -5.85
C TRP A 159 36.85 -12.13 -5.23
N PHE A 160 35.76 -12.61 -5.82
CA PHE A 160 34.90 -13.66 -5.24
C PHE A 160 34.64 -14.85 -6.16
N GLY A 161 35.16 -14.85 -7.39
CA GLY A 161 35.06 -15.97 -8.33
C GLY A 161 33.68 -16.13 -8.99
N THR A 162 32.72 -15.25 -8.71
CA THR A 162 31.37 -15.29 -9.29
C THR A 162 30.67 -13.94 -9.23
N ASP A 163 29.84 -13.63 -10.22
CA ASP A 163 28.89 -12.50 -10.25
C ASP A 163 27.43 -12.95 -10.11
N GLU A 164 27.19 -14.24 -9.83
CA GLU A 164 25.85 -14.85 -9.66
C GLU A 164 25.32 -14.70 -8.22
N MET A 165 25.91 -13.81 -7.43
CA MET A 165 25.39 -13.48 -6.10
C MET A 165 24.08 -12.72 -6.25
N ALA A 166 23.12 -12.93 -5.35
CA ALA A 166 21.92 -12.10 -5.28
C ALA A 166 22.24 -10.78 -4.59
N ASN A 167 21.63 -9.69 -5.05
CA ASN A 167 21.62 -8.44 -4.32
C ASN A 167 20.39 -8.39 -3.40
N GLU A 168 20.46 -7.61 -2.32
CA GLU A 168 19.23 -7.09 -1.73
C GLU A 168 18.61 -6.04 -2.65
N ILE A 169 17.31 -5.80 -2.52
CA ILE A 169 16.61 -4.71 -3.19
C ILE A 169 17.06 -3.37 -2.58
N TYR A 170 17.47 -2.44 -3.44
CA TYR A 170 17.70 -1.05 -3.07
C TYR A 170 16.36 -0.37 -2.79
N MET A 171 16.25 0.24 -1.62
CA MET A 171 15.07 0.99 -1.21
C MET A 171 15.46 2.47 -1.09
N ASP A 172 14.96 3.30 -2.02
CA ASP A 172 15.12 4.74 -2.01
C ASP A 172 14.36 5.39 -0.83
N GLN A 173 15.03 6.25 -0.07
CA GLN A 173 14.42 7.00 1.04
C GLN A 173 13.46 8.09 0.58
N ASN A 174 13.49 8.47 -0.71
CA ASN A 174 12.60 9.45 -1.31
C ASN A 174 11.38 8.81 -2.01
N SER A 175 11.26 7.48 -1.99
CA SER A 175 10.09 6.77 -2.51
C SER A 175 9.08 6.52 -1.38
N ASP A 176 7.80 6.60 -1.73
CA ASP A 176 6.74 6.06 -0.90
C ASP A 176 6.63 4.55 -1.13
N TYR A 177 6.31 3.79 -0.08
CA TYR A 177 6.16 2.35 -0.14
C TYR A 177 4.74 1.94 0.23
N TYR A 178 4.13 1.14 -0.64
CA TYR A 178 2.78 0.65 -0.46
C TYR A 178 2.74 -0.87 -0.55
N VAL A 179 2.07 -1.52 0.39
CA VAL A 179 1.67 -2.92 0.28
C VAL A 179 0.26 -2.95 -0.30
N PHE A 180 0.13 -3.49 -1.50
CA PHE A 180 -1.15 -3.72 -2.15
C PHE A 180 -1.79 -5.00 -1.59
N ALA A 181 -3.02 -4.88 -1.13
CA ALA A 181 -3.86 -5.99 -0.70
C ALA A 181 -5.23 -5.91 -1.39
N ASP A 182 -5.72 -7.03 -1.87
CA ASP A 182 -7.03 -7.10 -2.56
C ASP A 182 -8.14 -6.62 -1.60
N ASP A 183 -8.10 -7.11 -0.35
CA ASP A 183 -8.95 -6.72 0.78
C ASP A 183 -8.18 -6.82 2.10
N LEU A 184 -8.71 -6.22 3.17
CA LEU A 184 -8.24 -6.40 4.54
C LEU A 184 -9.25 -7.22 5.34
N ALA A 185 -8.89 -8.48 5.61
CA ALA A 185 -9.68 -9.34 6.47
C ALA A 185 -9.66 -8.83 7.92
N VAL A 186 -10.84 -8.76 8.55
CA VAL A 186 -10.99 -8.37 9.97
C VAL A 186 -10.15 -9.25 10.90
N ASN A 187 -10.06 -10.54 10.58
CA ASN A 187 -9.22 -11.51 11.29
C ASN A 187 -8.30 -12.18 10.25
N PRO A 188 -7.11 -11.61 9.97
CA PRO A 188 -6.17 -12.23 9.05
C PRO A 188 -5.72 -13.58 9.59
N ASP A 189 -5.43 -14.52 8.69
CA ASP A 189 -4.79 -15.78 9.08
C ASP A 189 -3.32 -15.55 9.50
N GLY A 190 -2.69 -16.62 9.98
CA GLY A 190 -1.31 -16.58 10.47
C GLY A 190 -0.28 -16.22 9.39
N ASP A 191 -0.54 -16.55 8.12
CA ASP A 191 0.40 -16.26 7.04
C ASP A 191 0.31 -14.78 6.63
N VAL A 192 -0.91 -14.24 6.52
CA VAL A 192 -1.16 -12.83 6.20
C VAL A 192 -0.64 -11.92 7.32
N SER A 193 -0.96 -12.21 8.57
CA SER A 193 -0.46 -11.44 9.72
C SER A 193 1.07 -11.48 9.81
N LYS A 194 1.68 -12.64 9.59
CA LYS A 194 3.14 -12.78 9.52
C LYS A 194 3.72 -11.94 8.39
N MET A 195 3.16 -12.00 7.17
CA MET A 195 3.62 -11.20 6.03
C MET A 195 3.68 -9.71 6.37
N TRP A 196 2.60 -9.16 6.92
CA TRP A 196 2.54 -7.75 7.33
C TRP A 196 3.62 -7.40 8.35
N GLN A 197 3.71 -8.18 9.43
CA GLN A 197 4.70 -7.94 10.48
C GLN A 197 6.15 -8.04 9.96
N GLN A 198 6.45 -9.01 9.11
CA GLN A 198 7.79 -9.16 8.53
C GLN A 198 8.13 -8.00 7.57
N LEU A 199 7.17 -7.54 6.77
CA LEU A 199 7.33 -6.37 5.91
C LEU A 199 7.59 -5.13 6.73
N THR A 200 6.74 -4.84 7.71
CA THR A 200 6.86 -3.68 8.60
C THR A 200 8.22 -3.66 9.29
N ARG A 201 8.67 -4.78 9.86
CA ARG A 201 10.00 -4.87 10.49
C ARG A 201 11.13 -4.65 9.49
N THR A 202 11.03 -5.23 8.30
CA THR A 202 12.06 -5.11 7.24
C THR A 202 12.21 -3.66 6.75
N LEU A 203 11.10 -2.93 6.59
CA LEU A 203 11.12 -1.52 6.20
C LEU A 203 11.55 -0.60 7.36
N ALA A 204 11.06 -0.84 8.57
CA ALA A 204 11.38 -0.04 9.75
C ALA A 204 12.90 -0.03 10.06
N ASP A 205 13.58 -1.16 9.88
CA ASP A 205 15.04 -1.25 10.05
C ASP A 205 15.84 -0.41 9.04
N LYS A 206 15.21 0.01 7.94
CA LYS A 206 15.76 0.94 6.94
C LYS A 206 15.23 2.38 7.13
N GLY A 207 14.47 2.64 8.19
CA GLY A 207 13.84 3.93 8.46
C GLY A 207 12.67 4.25 7.51
N LEU A 208 12.04 3.24 6.93
CA LEU A 208 10.97 3.36 5.94
C LEU A 208 9.63 2.90 6.54
N LEU A 209 8.53 3.41 5.98
CA LEU A 209 7.17 3.03 6.38
C LEU A 209 6.48 2.26 5.26
N ALA A 210 5.79 1.18 5.61
CA ALA A 210 4.96 0.40 4.71
C ALA A 210 3.49 0.87 4.81
N ASN A 211 3.07 1.75 3.92
CA ASN A 211 1.66 2.14 3.81
C ASN A 211 0.87 1.02 3.11
N ALA A 212 -0.45 1.09 3.15
CA ALA A 212 -1.31 0.08 2.52
C ALA A 212 -2.21 0.67 1.44
N ILE A 213 -2.48 -0.15 0.42
CA ILE A 213 -3.47 0.13 -0.61
C ILE A 213 -4.45 -1.04 -0.66
N THR A 214 -5.74 -0.73 -0.67
CA THR A 214 -6.81 -1.73 -0.83
C THR A 214 -7.82 -1.33 -1.89
N VAL A 215 -8.40 -2.32 -2.55
CA VAL A 215 -9.30 -2.10 -3.69
C VAL A 215 -10.69 -2.69 -3.51
N THR A 216 -10.94 -3.42 -2.43
CA THR A 216 -12.27 -3.96 -2.13
C THR A 216 -13.14 -2.95 -1.39
N TYR A 217 -14.44 -2.92 -1.71
CA TYR A 217 -15.42 -2.12 -1.00
C TYR A 217 -15.67 -2.72 0.38
N ASN A 218 -15.37 -1.97 1.43
CA ASN A 218 -15.56 -2.41 2.81
C ASN A 218 -15.82 -1.19 3.70
N ASP A 219 -17.02 -1.12 4.28
CA ASP A 219 -17.43 0.01 5.13
C ASP A 219 -16.67 0.08 6.46
N ASP A 220 -16.09 -1.04 6.90
CA ASP A 220 -15.35 -1.16 8.15
C ASP A 220 -13.82 -1.18 7.92
N VAL A 221 -13.34 -0.82 6.72
CA VAL A 221 -11.91 -0.95 6.36
C VAL A 221 -11.00 -0.09 7.24
N ASP A 222 -11.41 1.14 7.56
CA ASP A 222 -10.61 2.04 8.41
C ASP A 222 -10.52 1.50 9.85
N GLN A 223 -11.61 0.94 10.36
CA GLN A 223 -11.61 0.29 11.68
C GLN A 223 -10.76 -0.98 11.67
N THR A 224 -10.76 -1.73 10.56
CA THR A 224 -9.91 -2.91 10.37
C THR A 224 -8.44 -2.52 10.34
N TRP A 225 -8.09 -1.43 9.64
CA TRP A 225 -6.73 -0.89 9.63
C TRP A 225 -6.25 -0.47 11.02
N LEU A 226 -7.08 0.26 11.77
CA LEU A 226 -6.78 0.60 13.17
C LEU A 226 -6.53 -0.66 14.03
N ASN A 227 -7.26 -1.75 13.78
CA ASN A 227 -7.03 -3.01 14.49
C ASN A 227 -5.69 -3.64 14.11
N TYR A 228 -5.25 -3.53 12.85
CA TYR A 228 -3.93 -4.02 12.41
C TYR A 228 -2.79 -3.23 13.09
N GLN A 229 -2.94 -1.90 13.20
CA GLN A 229 -2.00 -1.05 13.93
C GLN A 229 -1.94 -1.44 15.41
N ASN A 230 -3.10 -1.51 16.08
CA ASN A 230 -3.19 -1.90 17.50
C ASN A 230 -2.66 -3.32 17.79
N ALA A 231 -2.75 -4.23 16.81
CA ALA A 231 -2.20 -5.58 16.91
C ALA A 231 -0.68 -5.65 16.64
N GLY A 232 -0.07 -4.53 16.24
CA GLY A 232 1.35 -4.48 15.85
C GLY A 232 1.64 -5.24 14.55
N PHE A 233 0.64 -5.41 13.67
CA PHE A 233 0.84 -5.99 12.35
C PHE A 233 1.49 -5.01 11.38
N VAL A 234 1.17 -3.73 11.55
CA VAL A 234 1.68 -2.61 10.76
C VAL A 234 2.14 -1.49 11.69
N ASP A 235 2.88 -0.51 11.16
CA ASP A 235 3.34 0.64 11.94
C ASP A 235 2.19 1.58 12.30
N ASP A 236 2.21 2.16 13.50
CA ASP A 236 1.17 3.11 13.96
C ASP A 236 1.10 4.39 13.10
N ASN A 237 2.21 4.75 12.43
CA ASN A 237 2.26 5.91 11.54
C ASN A 237 1.95 5.56 10.08
N ALA A 238 1.83 4.28 9.73
CA ALA A 238 1.44 3.88 8.39
C ALA A 238 -0.02 4.21 8.13
N PHE A 239 -0.34 4.65 6.91
CA PHE A 239 -1.72 4.94 6.52
C PHE A 239 -2.23 3.95 5.47
N LEU A 240 -3.56 3.87 5.37
CA LEU A 240 -4.28 3.09 4.38
C LEU A 240 -4.92 4.01 3.35
N ILE A 241 -4.75 3.68 2.08
CA ILE A 241 -5.58 4.18 0.99
C ILE A 241 -6.54 3.06 0.57
N ASN A 242 -7.84 3.32 0.62
CA ASN A 242 -8.85 2.42 0.04
C ASN A 242 -9.51 3.09 -1.17
N MET A 243 -9.59 2.36 -2.29
CA MET A 243 -10.14 2.87 -3.54
C MET A 243 -11.56 3.43 -3.38
N TYR A 244 -12.45 2.70 -2.70
CA TYR A 244 -13.83 3.13 -2.54
C TYR A 244 -13.93 4.31 -1.57
N ASN A 245 -13.17 4.33 -0.47
CA ASN A 245 -13.15 5.47 0.45
C ASN A 245 -12.70 6.75 -0.28
N GLU A 246 -11.65 6.68 -1.09
CA GLU A 246 -11.13 7.83 -1.84
C GLU A 246 -12.13 8.28 -2.92
N LEU A 247 -12.64 7.36 -3.75
CA LEU A 247 -13.61 7.69 -4.80
C LEU A 247 -14.90 8.29 -4.22
N GLN A 248 -15.41 7.72 -3.12
CA GLN A 248 -16.61 8.21 -2.44
C GLN A 248 -16.36 9.49 -1.62
N GLY A 249 -15.12 9.97 -1.52
CA GLY A 249 -14.76 11.14 -0.73
C GLY A 249 -15.10 10.97 0.76
N ARG A 250 -14.93 9.75 1.30
CA ARG A 250 -15.29 9.47 2.70
C ARG A 250 -14.45 10.31 3.65
N ASN A 251 -15.15 10.99 4.55
CA ASN A 251 -14.55 11.69 5.67
C ASN A 251 -15.32 11.38 6.94
N LEU A 252 -14.63 10.85 7.95
CA LEU A 252 -15.21 10.52 9.26
C LEU A 252 -15.56 11.77 10.09
N ASN A 253 -14.98 12.92 9.75
CA ASN A 253 -15.14 14.18 10.50
C ASN A 253 -16.20 15.11 9.89
N THR A 254 -16.80 14.76 8.75
CA THR A 254 -17.85 15.57 8.13
C THR A 254 -19.19 15.26 8.81
N PRO A 255 -19.88 16.24 9.40
CA PRO A 255 -21.24 16.03 9.90
C PRO A 255 -22.16 15.71 8.73
N VAL A 256 -22.70 14.49 8.69
CA VAL A 256 -23.71 14.09 7.73
C VAL A 256 -25.08 14.01 8.40
N THR A 257 -26.13 14.28 7.63
CA THR A 257 -27.50 14.04 8.09
C THR A 257 -27.78 12.55 7.90
N PRO A 258 -28.06 11.79 8.97
CA PRO A 258 -28.39 10.37 8.84
C PRO A 258 -29.59 10.19 7.92
N ALA A 259 -29.59 9.12 7.14
CA ALA A 259 -30.71 8.84 6.26
C ALA A 259 -32.01 8.62 7.05
N GLU A 260 -33.07 9.32 6.64
CA GLU A 260 -34.42 9.03 7.13
C GLU A 260 -34.97 7.81 6.39
N ILE A 261 -35.54 6.87 7.14
CA ILE A 261 -36.25 5.74 6.55
C ILE A 261 -37.63 6.27 6.14
N PRO A 262 -37.99 6.28 4.84
CA PRO A 262 -39.30 6.74 4.42
C PRO A 262 -40.39 5.79 4.95
N PHE A 263 -41.46 6.35 5.51
CA PHE A 263 -42.60 5.60 6.05
C PHE A 263 -43.91 6.11 5.44
N ASP A 264 -44.66 5.20 4.82
CA ASP A 264 -46.05 5.46 4.47
C ASP A 264 -46.93 5.33 5.73
N ALA A 265 -48.06 6.05 5.74
CA ALA A 265 -48.94 6.16 6.91
C ALA A 265 -49.57 4.82 7.34
N ASP A 266 -49.65 3.85 6.42
CA ASP A 266 -50.23 2.53 6.63
C ASP A 266 -49.18 1.45 6.95
N TYR A 267 -47.89 1.81 7.01
CA TYR A 267 -46.84 0.86 7.35
C TYR A 267 -46.85 0.49 8.83
N ARG A 268 -46.65 -0.79 9.10
CA ARG A 268 -46.48 -1.33 10.46
C ARG A 268 -45.06 -1.85 10.65
N VAL A 269 -44.44 -1.44 11.76
CA VAL A 269 -43.15 -1.97 12.20
C VAL A 269 -43.36 -3.24 13.03
N GLN A 270 -42.65 -4.30 12.67
CA GLN A 270 -42.50 -5.52 13.44
C GLN A 270 -41.05 -5.64 13.91
N HIS A 271 -40.84 -5.49 15.22
CA HIS A 271 -39.53 -5.70 15.85
C HIS A 271 -39.20 -7.20 15.89
N VAL A 272 -38.15 -7.61 15.18
CA VAL A 272 -37.70 -9.02 15.14
C VAL A 272 -36.61 -9.26 16.18
N SER A 273 -35.69 -8.32 16.33
CA SER A 273 -34.65 -8.33 17.36
C SER A 273 -34.25 -6.90 17.75
N ASP A 274 -33.24 -6.78 18.61
CA ASP A 274 -32.60 -5.51 18.99
C ASP A 274 -31.94 -4.78 17.80
N LYS A 275 -31.66 -5.50 16.71
CA LYS A 275 -30.94 -5.02 15.53
C LYS A 275 -31.74 -5.07 14.23
N VAL A 276 -32.88 -5.75 14.23
CA VAL A 276 -33.65 -6.01 13.02
C VAL A 276 -35.11 -5.62 13.19
N ASP A 277 -35.57 -4.72 12.32
CA ASP A 277 -36.98 -4.38 12.16
C ASP A 277 -37.47 -4.81 10.77
N LYS A 278 -38.72 -5.28 10.72
CA LYS A 278 -39.46 -5.50 9.47
C LYS A 278 -40.54 -4.45 9.33
N ILE A 279 -40.67 -3.87 8.15
CA ILE A 279 -41.73 -2.92 7.82
C ILE A 279 -42.69 -3.64 6.87
N LEU A 280 -43.97 -3.64 7.25
CA LEU A 280 -45.06 -4.34 6.56
C LEU A 280 -46.06 -3.32 6.03
N ASP A 281 -46.63 -3.56 4.85
CA ASP A 281 -47.72 -2.75 4.29
C ASP A 281 -49.07 -3.02 4.99
N ALA A 282 -50.13 -2.32 4.56
CA ALA A 282 -51.50 -2.51 5.06
C ALA A 282 -52.05 -3.94 4.93
N ASN A 283 -51.46 -4.77 4.05
CA ASN A 283 -51.87 -6.15 3.79
C ASN A 283 -50.92 -7.17 4.46
N ASP A 284 -50.12 -6.74 5.43
CA ASP A 284 -49.12 -7.56 6.13
C ASP A 284 -48.01 -8.11 5.20
N LYS A 285 -47.79 -7.51 4.02
CA LYS A 285 -46.68 -7.90 3.14
C LYS A 285 -45.41 -7.15 3.51
N LEU A 286 -44.28 -7.85 3.50
CA LEU A 286 -42.96 -7.27 3.75
C LEU A 286 -42.57 -6.30 2.64
N VAL A 287 -42.27 -5.05 3.01
CA VAL A 287 -41.78 -3.99 2.12
C VAL A 287 -40.32 -3.64 2.40
N MET A 288 -39.91 -3.61 3.68
CA MET A 288 -38.52 -3.36 4.06
C MET A 288 -38.05 -4.22 5.23
N GLU A 289 -36.76 -4.54 5.25
CA GLU A 289 -36.06 -5.06 6.42
C GLU A 289 -34.89 -4.15 6.75
N VAL A 290 -34.90 -3.59 7.96
CA VAL A 290 -33.90 -2.63 8.45
C VAL A 290 -32.98 -3.35 9.42
N SER A 291 -31.69 -3.40 9.09
CA SER A 291 -30.65 -4.02 9.91
C SER A 291 -29.69 -2.96 10.47
N ARG A 292 -29.31 -3.12 11.73
CA ARG A 292 -28.40 -2.22 12.46
C ARG A 292 -27.17 -2.96 12.97
N ASN A 293 -26.05 -2.24 13.07
CA ASN A 293 -24.80 -2.77 13.61
C ASN A 293 -24.86 -2.90 15.16
N MET A 294 -23.75 -3.30 15.79
CA MET A 294 -23.66 -3.46 17.24
C MET A 294 -23.86 -2.15 18.02
N ASN A 295 -23.61 -1.00 17.40
CA ASN A 295 -23.79 0.33 17.97
C ASN A 295 -25.21 0.90 17.69
N HIS A 296 -26.12 0.06 17.20
CA HIS A 296 -27.48 0.45 16.76
C HIS A 296 -27.50 1.50 15.64
N GLN A 297 -26.41 1.65 14.88
CA GLN A 297 -26.40 2.48 13.67
C GLN A 297 -27.00 1.71 12.50
N LEU A 298 -27.63 2.43 11.58
CA LEU A 298 -28.20 1.88 10.36
C LEU A 298 -27.07 1.26 9.53
N GLN A 299 -27.24 0.01 9.09
CA GLN A 299 -26.22 -0.71 8.31
C GLN A 299 -26.77 -1.10 6.94
N ILE A 300 -27.97 -1.70 6.91
CA ILE A 300 -28.58 -2.19 5.67
C ILE A 300 -30.09 -1.93 5.71
N ILE A 301 -30.65 -1.50 4.59
CA ILE A 301 -32.08 -1.59 4.31
C ILE A 301 -32.28 -2.48 3.08
N ARG A 302 -33.03 -3.58 3.24
CA ARG A 302 -33.47 -4.43 2.14
C ARG A 302 -34.88 -4.06 1.73
N HIS A 303 -35.10 -3.82 0.45
CA HIS A 303 -36.40 -3.48 -0.12
C HIS A 303 -37.01 -4.68 -0.84
N TYR A 304 -38.29 -4.92 -0.60
CA TYR A 304 -39.01 -6.08 -1.12
C TYR A 304 -40.22 -5.64 -1.96
N LYS A 305 -40.48 -6.42 -3.01
CA LYS A 305 -41.71 -6.35 -3.78
C LYS A 305 -42.22 -7.74 -4.06
N ASP A 306 -43.48 -8.01 -3.67
CA ASP A 306 -44.11 -9.32 -3.82
C ASP A 306 -43.23 -10.48 -3.29
N SER A 307 -42.65 -10.26 -2.09
CA SER A 307 -41.73 -11.20 -1.42
C SER A 307 -40.37 -11.43 -2.10
N ASN A 308 -40.07 -10.74 -3.20
CA ASN A 308 -38.76 -10.77 -3.84
C ASN A 308 -37.92 -9.57 -3.41
N LEU A 309 -36.63 -9.81 -3.16
CA LEU A 309 -35.66 -8.74 -2.91
C LEU A 309 -35.46 -7.92 -4.19
N LEU A 310 -35.70 -6.61 -4.09
CA LEU A 310 -35.55 -5.67 -5.20
C LEU A 310 -34.18 -4.97 -5.14
N SER A 311 -33.87 -4.41 -3.98
CA SER A 311 -32.63 -3.68 -3.76
C SER A 311 -32.17 -3.79 -2.31
N ARG A 312 -30.90 -3.47 -2.11
CA ARG A 312 -30.27 -3.36 -0.80
C ARG A 312 -29.50 -2.05 -0.75
N ASP A 313 -29.88 -1.17 0.17
CA ASP A 313 -29.10 0.00 0.52
C ASP A 313 -28.13 -0.36 1.65
N ILE A 314 -26.87 0.01 1.47
CA ILE A 314 -25.76 -0.23 2.38
C ILE A 314 -25.30 1.13 2.88
N PHE A 315 -25.19 1.25 4.20
CA PHE A 315 -24.88 2.50 4.88
C PHE A 315 -23.44 2.46 5.38
N ASP A 316 -22.73 3.58 5.25
CA ASP A 316 -21.41 3.73 5.84
C ASP A 316 -21.48 3.93 7.36
N VAL A 317 -20.30 4.01 7.99
CA VAL A 317 -20.15 4.25 9.43
C VAL A 317 -20.74 5.58 9.91
N ASN A 318 -20.99 6.53 9.00
CA ASN A 318 -21.61 7.81 9.29
C ASN A 318 -23.15 7.78 9.11
N GLY A 319 -23.71 6.66 8.64
CA GLY A 319 -25.15 6.46 8.49
C GLY A 319 -25.76 7.08 7.23
N VAL A 320 -24.94 7.34 6.20
CA VAL A 320 -25.40 7.73 4.85
C VAL A 320 -25.33 6.55 3.90
N ILE A 321 -26.16 6.56 2.85
CA ILE A 321 -26.15 5.51 1.83
C ILE A 321 -24.81 5.59 1.09
N SER A 322 -24.03 4.51 1.20
CA SER A 322 -22.75 4.35 0.54
C SER A 322 -22.90 3.59 -0.77
N ALA A 323 -23.73 2.54 -0.76
CA ALA A 323 -24.00 1.77 -1.96
C ALA A 323 -25.45 1.27 -2.02
N THR A 324 -25.98 1.10 -3.24
CA THR A 324 -27.23 0.39 -3.48
C THR A 324 -26.98 -0.75 -4.47
N GLN A 325 -27.33 -1.96 -4.08
CA GLN A 325 -27.33 -3.13 -4.95
C GLN A 325 -28.75 -3.37 -5.48
N PHE A 326 -28.90 -3.59 -6.78
CA PHE A 326 -30.15 -3.96 -7.43
C PHE A 326 -30.11 -5.41 -7.87
N TYR A 327 -31.18 -6.15 -7.60
CA TYR A 327 -31.29 -7.57 -7.88
C TYR A 327 -32.17 -7.83 -9.10
N ASP A 328 -31.91 -8.94 -9.80
CA ASP A 328 -32.75 -9.38 -10.92
C ASP A 328 -34.17 -9.70 -10.42
N HIS A 329 -35.17 -9.10 -11.04
CA HIS A 329 -36.59 -9.33 -10.71
C HIS A 329 -37.04 -10.79 -10.89
N ARG A 330 -36.28 -11.62 -11.63
CA ARG A 330 -36.50 -13.07 -11.82
C ARG A 330 -35.60 -13.93 -10.93
N ASN A 331 -34.55 -13.37 -10.33
CA ASN A 331 -33.61 -14.08 -9.49
C ASN A 331 -33.07 -13.16 -8.37
N ALA A 332 -33.68 -13.25 -7.19
CA ALA A 332 -33.33 -12.46 -6.02
C ALA A 332 -31.90 -12.70 -5.48
N ASN A 333 -31.17 -13.69 -6.00
CA ASN A 333 -29.77 -13.96 -5.63
C ASN A 333 -28.77 -13.38 -6.65
N LYS A 334 -29.23 -12.76 -7.74
CA LYS A 334 -28.37 -12.19 -8.78
C LYS A 334 -28.39 -10.66 -8.69
N VAL A 335 -27.27 -10.06 -8.31
CA VAL A 335 -27.07 -8.61 -8.44
C VAL A 335 -26.88 -8.28 -9.92
N VAL A 336 -27.61 -7.28 -10.41
CA VAL A 336 -27.55 -6.80 -11.81
C VAL A 336 -26.91 -5.44 -11.92
N ARG A 337 -26.90 -4.68 -10.83
CA ARG A 337 -26.30 -3.34 -10.79
C ARG A 337 -25.93 -2.95 -9.37
N GLU A 338 -24.82 -2.23 -9.23
CA GLU A 338 -24.44 -1.55 -8.01
C GLU A 338 -24.21 -0.07 -8.30
N ASN A 339 -24.75 0.78 -7.44
CA ASN A 339 -24.47 2.20 -7.44
C ASN A 339 -23.68 2.52 -6.17
N PHE A 340 -22.61 3.30 -6.29
CA PHE A 340 -21.83 3.81 -5.17
C PHE A 340 -21.97 5.33 -5.13
N TYR A 341 -22.15 5.86 -3.93
CA TYR A 341 -22.46 7.26 -3.69
C TYR A 341 -21.37 7.91 -2.84
N ARG A 342 -21.17 9.21 -3.04
CA ARG A 342 -20.40 10.03 -2.10
C ARG A 342 -21.24 10.36 -0.88
N GLN A 343 -20.61 10.92 0.15
CA GLN A 343 -21.30 11.30 1.40
C GLN A 343 -22.38 12.38 1.21
N ASP A 344 -22.33 13.15 0.12
CA ASP A 344 -23.36 14.13 -0.26
C ASP A 344 -24.54 13.51 -1.05
N GLY A 345 -24.50 12.20 -1.29
CA GLY A 345 -25.51 11.44 -2.04
C GLY A 345 -25.33 11.47 -3.57
N THR A 346 -24.31 12.14 -4.10
CA THR A 346 -24.00 12.13 -5.54
C THR A 346 -23.43 10.77 -5.96
N LEU A 347 -23.64 10.39 -7.22
CA LEU A 347 -23.12 9.14 -7.75
C LEU A 347 -21.62 9.29 -8.06
N VAL A 348 -20.82 8.30 -7.65
CA VAL A 348 -19.42 8.19 -8.09
C VAL A 348 -19.20 7.01 -9.02
N LEU A 349 -19.81 5.86 -8.76
CA LEU A 349 -19.54 4.64 -9.53
C LEU A 349 -20.84 3.89 -9.80
N ILE A 350 -20.99 3.36 -11.01
CA ILE A 350 -22.02 2.38 -11.34
C ILE A 350 -21.32 1.14 -11.89
N LYS A 351 -21.62 -0.04 -11.34
CA LYS A 351 -21.26 -1.33 -11.93
C LYS A 351 -22.51 -2.00 -12.48
N SER A 352 -22.48 -2.40 -13.75
CA SER A 352 -23.59 -3.09 -14.41
C SER A 352 -23.19 -4.50 -14.83
N TYR A 353 -23.84 -5.52 -14.27
CA TYR A 353 -23.53 -6.92 -14.50
C TYR A 353 -24.37 -7.48 -15.66
N THR A 354 -23.85 -7.29 -16.88
CA THR A 354 -24.52 -7.76 -18.10
C THR A 354 -24.00 -9.12 -18.59
N ALA A 355 -22.78 -9.49 -18.19
CA ALA A 355 -22.10 -10.76 -18.50
C ALA A 355 -21.26 -11.20 -17.28
N ASP A 356 -20.10 -11.85 -17.51
CA ASP A 356 -19.20 -12.33 -16.46
C ASP A 356 -18.43 -11.19 -15.78
N GLU A 357 -18.15 -10.09 -16.49
CA GLU A 357 -17.50 -8.89 -15.96
C GLU A 357 -18.45 -7.68 -15.92
N PRO A 358 -18.29 -6.79 -14.92
CA PRO A 358 -19.11 -5.59 -14.82
C PRO A 358 -18.67 -4.53 -15.82
N TYR A 359 -19.63 -3.91 -16.50
CA TYR A 359 -19.40 -2.62 -17.17
C TYR A 359 -19.47 -1.50 -16.13
N ILE A 360 -18.36 -0.78 -15.96
CA ILE A 360 -18.17 0.20 -14.89
C ILE A 360 -18.21 1.61 -15.47
N GLN A 361 -18.94 2.51 -14.81
CA GLN A 361 -19.01 3.93 -15.14
C GLN A 361 -18.58 4.76 -13.94
N LEU A 362 -17.63 5.68 -14.15
CA LEU A 362 -17.12 6.58 -13.12
C LEU A 362 -17.56 8.02 -13.38
N PHE A 363 -18.05 8.68 -12.34
CA PHE A 363 -18.64 10.01 -12.40
C PHE A 363 -17.86 11.03 -11.57
N SER A 364 -17.86 12.29 -12.01
CA SER A 364 -17.35 13.43 -11.24
C SER A 364 -18.32 13.82 -10.11
N GLU A 365 -17.89 14.72 -9.24
CA GLU A 365 -18.76 15.35 -8.22
C GLU A 365 -19.96 16.08 -8.84
N GLY A 366 -19.81 16.58 -10.07
CA GLY A 366 -20.89 17.18 -10.85
C GLY A 366 -21.84 16.16 -11.52
N ASN A 367 -21.76 14.87 -11.17
CA ASN A 367 -22.48 13.76 -11.81
C ASN A 367 -22.22 13.64 -13.33
N VAL A 368 -21.05 14.04 -13.81
CA VAL A 368 -20.66 13.90 -15.21
C VAL A 368 -19.84 12.62 -15.38
N LEU A 369 -20.18 11.79 -16.37
CA LEU A 369 -19.40 10.59 -16.71
C LEU A 369 -17.97 11.00 -17.13
N ILE A 370 -16.98 10.56 -16.37
CA ILE A 370 -15.55 10.82 -16.64
C ILE A 370 -14.95 9.69 -17.47
N SER A 371 -15.22 8.45 -17.09
CA SER A 371 -14.58 7.27 -17.69
C SER A 371 -15.48 6.05 -17.57
N THR A 372 -15.17 5.05 -18.40
CA THR A 372 -15.82 3.74 -18.40
C THR A 372 -14.75 2.66 -18.42
N PHE A 373 -15.02 1.54 -17.76
CA PHE A 373 -14.10 0.41 -17.67
C PHE A 373 -14.86 -0.89 -17.94
N ASP A 374 -14.21 -1.82 -18.61
CA ASP A 374 -14.81 -3.12 -18.94
C ASP A 374 -14.56 -4.17 -17.83
N SER A 375 -13.71 -3.85 -16.86
CA SER A 375 -13.33 -4.72 -15.74
C SER A 375 -12.98 -3.92 -14.48
N ASP A 376 -13.01 -4.59 -13.32
CA ASP A 376 -12.49 -4.04 -12.06
C ASP A 376 -10.98 -3.80 -12.11
N GLU A 377 -10.24 -4.69 -12.78
CA GLU A 377 -8.80 -4.53 -13.01
C GLU A 377 -8.45 -3.22 -13.72
N ASP A 378 -9.21 -2.84 -14.74
CA ASP A 378 -8.97 -1.59 -15.49
C ASP A 378 -9.28 -0.36 -14.65
N LEU A 379 -10.34 -0.41 -13.83
CA LEU A 379 -10.65 0.65 -12.87
C LEU A 379 -9.50 0.81 -11.85
N ILE A 380 -9.00 -0.29 -11.29
CA ILE A 380 -7.92 -0.27 -10.29
C ILE A 380 -6.65 0.36 -10.86
N ILE A 381 -6.21 -0.07 -12.05
CA ILE A 381 -5.00 0.48 -12.70
C ILE A 381 -5.17 1.96 -13.02
N TRP A 382 -6.36 2.34 -13.52
CA TRP A 382 -6.66 3.74 -13.77
C TRP A 382 -6.63 4.56 -12.48
N TRP A 383 -7.25 4.07 -11.40
CA TRP A 383 -7.33 4.77 -10.13
C TRP A 383 -5.93 4.95 -9.51
N LEU A 384 -5.12 3.89 -9.47
CA LEU A 384 -3.75 3.95 -8.96
C LEU A 384 -2.92 5.01 -9.68
N LYS A 385 -2.93 5.00 -11.02
CA LYS A 385 -2.16 5.94 -11.83
C LYS A 385 -2.66 7.39 -11.73
N ASN A 386 -3.98 7.59 -11.76
CA ASN A 386 -4.56 8.92 -11.98
C ASN A 386 -5.02 9.60 -10.68
N GLN A 387 -5.07 8.87 -9.57
CA GLN A 387 -5.48 9.37 -8.25
C GLN A 387 -4.45 8.98 -7.19
N ALA A 388 -4.51 7.74 -6.68
CA ALA A 388 -3.78 7.33 -5.47
C ALA A 388 -2.26 7.57 -5.54
N LEU A 389 -1.64 7.41 -6.72
CA LEU A 389 -0.19 7.52 -6.92
C LEU A 389 0.20 8.65 -7.88
N LYS A 390 -0.70 9.57 -8.22
CA LYS A 390 -0.50 10.55 -9.30
C LYS A 390 0.75 11.43 -9.13
N GLN A 391 1.14 11.72 -7.90
CA GLN A 391 2.22 12.66 -7.57
C GLN A 391 3.33 12.03 -6.73
N THR A 392 3.35 10.71 -6.60
CA THR A 392 4.28 10.00 -5.74
C THR A 392 5.24 9.17 -6.58
N ASN A 393 6.53 9.19 -6.22
CA ASN A 393 7.42 8.12 -6.63
C ASN A 393 7.12 6.95 -5.70
N ALA A 394 6.50 5.90 -6.23
CA ALA A 394 5.93 4.84 -5.43
C ALA A 394 6.48 3.47 -5.81
N THR A 395 6.85 2.70 -4.78
CA THR A 395 7.13 1.27 -4.87
C THR A 395 5.96 0.50 -4.28
N ILE A 396 5.41 -0.42 -5.06
CA ILE A 396 4.25 -1.23 -4.70
C ILE A 396 4.71 -2.67 -4.47
N PHE A 397 4.58 -3.14 -3.24
CA PHE A 397 4.71 -4.54 -2.89
C PHE A 397 3.37 -5.25 -3.07
N VAL A 398 3.36 -6.39 -3.75
CA VAL A 398 2.13 -7.14 -4.01
C VAL A 398 2.36 -8.63 -3.78
N SER A 399 1.46 -9.30 -3.07
CA SER A 399 1.55 -10.75 -2.90
C SER A 399 1.40 -11.47 -4.24
N ILE A 400 2.19 -12.53 -4.48
CA ILE A 400 2.06 -13.38 -5.67
C ILE A 400 0.70 -14.12 -5.73
N ASN A 401 -0.02 -14.15 -4.61
CA ASN A 401 -1.36 -14.71 -4.50
C ASN A 401 -2.48 -13.69 -4.79
N SER A 402 -2.15 -12.40 -4.93
CA SER A 402 -3.13 -11.38 -5.29
C SER A 402 -3.73 -11.70 -6.65
N GLU A 403 -5.05 -11.57 -6.77
CA GLU A 403 -5.74 -11.74 -8.05
C GLU A 403 -5.27 -10.68 -9.08
N TYR A 404 -4.83 -9.51 -8.59
CA TYR A 404 -4.40 -8.39 -9.39
C TYR A 404 -2.90 -8.38 -9.70
N TYR A 405 -2.09 -9.32 -9.19
CA TYR A 405 -0.64 -9.31 -9.33
C TYR A 405 -0.17 -9.07 -10.78
N LYS A 406 -0.67 -9.88 -11.73
CA LYS A 406 -0.26 -9.79 -13.14
C LYS A 406 -0.66 -8.45 -13.75
N LYS A 407 -1.85 -7.94 -13.43
CA LYS A 407 -2.32 -6.65 -13.94
C LYS A 407 -1.49 -5.50 -13.38
N LEU A 408 -1.16 -5.53 -12.09
CA LEU A 408 -0.37 -4.50 -11.42
C LEU A 408 1.03 -4.36 -12.03
N LEU A 409 1.62 -5.42 -12.57
CA LEU A 409 2.90 -5.33 -13.29
C LEU A 409 2.89 -4.33 -14.46
N SER A 410 1.72 -4.00 -15.01
CA SER A 410 1.57 -2.97 -16.06
C SER A 410 1.79 -1.54 -15.58
N LEU A 411 1.73 -1.29 -14.26
CA LEU A 411 2.02 0.03 -13.69
C LEU A 411 3.49 0.44 -13.92
N ARG A 412 4.39 -0.53 -14.15
CA ARG A 412 5.79 -0.27 -14.49
C ARG A 412 5.97 0.51 -15.78
N ASP A 413 5.06 0.38 -16.73
CA ASP A 413 5.06 1.18 -17.96
C ASP A 413 4.76 2.67 -17.67
N ASN A 414 4.33 2.99 -16.46
CA ASN A 414 4.02 4.35 -15.98
C ASN A 414 5.05 4.86 -14.95
N GLY A 415 6.18 4.17 -14.79
CA GLY A 415 7.28 4.59 -13.91
C GLY A 415 7.14 4.16 -12.45
N PHE A 416 6.15 3.33 -12.10
CA PHE A 416 6.03 2.76 -10.76
C PHE A 416 6.84 1.49 -10.62
N GLU A 417 7.48 1.27 -9.47
CA GLU A 417 8.13 0.00 -9.18
C GLU A 417 7.11 -0.98 -8.59
N VAL A 418 7.02 -2.19 -9.14
CA VAL A 418 6.11 -3.25 -8.64
C VAL A 418 6.93 -4.47 -8.30
N ILE A 419 6.91 -4.85 -7.02
CA ILE A 419 7.78 -5.88 -6.44
C ILE A 419 6.90 -6.98 -5.84
N PRO A 420 6.93 -8.22 -6.36
CA PRO A 420 6.18 -9.31 -5.76
C PRO A 420 6.74 -9.72 -4.40
N ILE A 421 5.83 -10.17 -3.55
CA ILE A 421 6.12 -10.87 -2.30
C ILE A 421 5.79 -12.35 -2.49
N VAL A 422 6.78 -13.22 -2.25
CA VAL A 422 6.62 -14.67 -2.28
C VAL A 422 6.86 -15.19 -0.87
N MET A 423 5.80 -15.61 -0.18
CA MET A 423 5.91 -16.08 1.21
C MET A 423 6.30 -17.56 1.26
N LYS A 424 5.83 -18.37 0.32
CA LYS A 424 6.12 -19.81 0.22
C LYS A 424 6.38 -20.23 -1.23
N GLN A 425 7.21 -21.26 -1.41
CA GLN A 425 7.54 -21.79 -2.74
C GLN A 425 6.34 -22.42 -3.47
N SER A 426 5.36 -22.94 -2.72
CA SER A 426 4.18 -23.62 -3.24
C SER A 426 3.02 -22.69 -3.54
N GLU A 427 3.13 -21.40 -3.22
CA GLU A 427 2.11 -20.41 -3.51
C GLU A 427 1.98 -20.20 -5.01
N ASN A 428 0.74 -20.24 -5.49
CA ASN A 428 0.38 -19.96 -6.88
C ASN A 428 1.42 -20.47 -7.89
N ALA A 429 1.66 -21.79 -7.90
CA ALA A 429 2.83 -22.41 -8.52
C ALA A 429 3.03 -22.04 -10.01
N GLU A 430 1.95 -21.80 -10.75
CA GLU A 430 2.02 -21.32 -12.13
C GLU A 430 2.59 -19.90 -12.20
N VAL A 431 2.10 -18.99 -11.36
CA VAL A 431 2.58 -17.61 -11.31
C VAL A 431 4.02 -17.52 -10.80
N VAL A 432 4.40 -18.32 -9.80
CA VAL A 432 5.80 -18.43 -9.34
C VAL A 432 6.68 -19.03 -10.45
N SER A 433 6.18 -20.00 -11.23
CA SER A 433 6.91 -20.52 -12.39
C SER A 433 7.14 -19.43 -13.43
N ASP A 434 6.14 -18.60 -13.73
CA ASP A 434 6.32 -17.49 -14.68
C ASP A 434 7.35 -16.46 -14.22
N LEU A 435 7.38 -16.16 -12.92
CA LEU A 435 8.39 -15.30 -12.29
C LEU A 435 9.80 -15.88 -12.48
N ILE A 436 9.97 -17.16 -12.15
CA ILE A 436 11.24 -17.90 -12.27
C ILE A 436 11.69 -18.01 -13.73
N GLU A 437 10.74 -18.21 -14.65
CA GLU A 437 11.02 -18.28 -16.08
C GLU A 437 11.30 -16.92 -16.72
N GLY A 438 11.11 -15.83 -15.97
CA GLY A 438 11.36 -14.47 -16.43
C GLY A 438 10.29 -13.90 -17.36
N LYS A 439 9.13 -14.56 -17.48
CA LYS A 439 8.01 -14.11 -18.33
C LYS A 439 7.44 -12.78 -17.83
N ASP A 440 7.43 -12.61 -16.51
CA ASP A 440 6.93 -11.41 -15.83
C ASP A 440 7.88 -10.21 -15.96
N LYS A 441 9.11 -10.43 -16.45
CA LYS A 441 10.17 -9.41 -16.52
C LYS A 441 10.39 -8.69 -15.18
N VAL A 442 10.18 -9.40 -14.08
CA VAL A 442 10.44 -8.91 -12.73
C VAL A 442 11.90 -9.19 -12.40
N ASN A 443 12.57 -8.18 -11.85
CA ASN A 443 13.98 -8.24 -11.50
C ASN A 443 14.22 -8.01 -9.99
N ALA A 444 13.17 -7.83 -9.19
CA ALA A 444 13.24 -7.60 -7.75
C ALA A 444 12.10 -8.38 -7.07
N VAL A 445 12.38 -9.08 -5.96
CA VAL A 445 11.39 -9.92 -5.24
C VAL A 445 11.63 -9.87 -3.73
N LEU A 446 10.55 -9.75 -2.95
CA LEU A 446 10.59 -9.98 -1.50
C LEU A 446 10.31 -11.45 -1.20
N ALA A 447 11.25 -12.11 -0.52
CA ALA A 447 11.13 -13.51 -0.13
C ALA A 447 10.75 -13.61 1.35
N GLY A 448 9.67 -14.31 1.69
CA GLY A 448 9.20 -14.44 3.08
C GLY A 448 10.12 -15.24 4.02
N SER A 449 11.13 -15.93 3.47
CA SER A 449 12.14 -16.68 4.23
C SER A 449 13.40 -16.95 3.39
N ASP A 450 14.49 -17.32 4.06
CA ASP A 450 15.74 -17.72 3.41
C ASP A 450 15.58 -18.95 2.51
N GLN A 451 14.64 -19.84 2.84
CA GLN A 451 14.32 -20.99 2.01
C GLN A 451 13.68 -20.56 0.68
N VAL A 452 12.79 -19.57 0.70
CA VAL A 452 12.20 -19.01 -0.52
C VAL A 452 13.27 -18.25 -1.32
N ASN A 453 14.08 -17.43 -0.64
CA ASN A 453 15.18 -16.71 -1.28
C ASN A 453 16.13 -17.67 -2.02
N THR A 454 16.61 -18.71 -1.34
CA THR A 454 17.49 -19.73 -1.93
C THR A 454 16.86 -20.40 -3.14
N TYR A 455 15.56 -20.70 -3.08
CA TYR A 455 14.84 -21.32 -4.19
C TYR A 455 14.73 -20.40 -5.40
N LEU A 456 14.32 -19.14 -5.19
CA LEU A 456 14.21 -18.16 -6.26
C LEU A 456 15.56 -17.91 -6.91
N ASN A 457 16.62 -17.71 -6.12
CA ASN A 457 17.98 -17.51 -6.63
C ASN A 457 18.52 -18.69 -7.44
N LYS A 458 18.23 -19.92 -7.00
CA LYS A 458 18.74 -21.11 -7.67
C LYS A 458 18.02 -21.42 -8.99
N ASN A 459 16.72 -21.14 -9.05
CA ASN A 459 15.88 -21.59 -10.17
C ASN A 459 15.59 -20.48 -11.19
N SER A 460 15.67 -19.20 -10.80
CA SER A 460 15.36 -18.08 -11.68
C SER A 460 16.29 -18.05 -12.89
N LYS A 461 15.70 -17.90 -14.09
CA LYS A 461 16.43 -17.71 -15.34
C LYS A 461 16.95 -16.27 -15.48
N ASN A 462 16.37 -15.33 -14.75
CA ASN A 462 16.81 -13.93 -14.68
C ASN A 462 17.57 -13.67 -13.37
N LYS A 463 18.54 -12.75 -13.39
CA LYS A 463 19.15 -12.25 -12.15
C LYS A 463 18.11 -11.42 -11.39
N LEU A 464 17.80 -11.84 -10.17
CA LEU A 464 16.85 -11.17 -9.29
C LEU A 464 17.60 -10.48 -8.14
N ASP A 465 17.20 -9.26 -7.81
CA ASP A 465 17.47 -8.66 -6.52
C ASP A 465 16.45 -9.23 -5.52
N ILE A 466 16.91 -9.92 -4.48
CA ILE A 466 16.04 -10.59 -3.51
C ILE A 466 16.37 -10.10 -2.10
N THR A 467 15.39 -9.49 -1.45
CA THR A 467 15.46 -9.20 -0.01
C THR A 467 14.63 -10.24 0.74
N THR A 468 15.24 -10.94 1.68
CA THR A 468 14.50 -11.80 2.62
C THR A 468 13.80 -10.92 3.66
N LEU A 469 12.50 -11.14 3.85
CA LEU A 469 11.74 -10.53 4.93
C LEU A 469 12.20 -11.07 6.28
N LYS A 470 12.43 -10.18 7.24
CA LYS A 470 12.95 -10.57 8.55
C LYS A 470 11.99 -11.48 9.28
N ASP A 471 12.51 -12.53 9.91
CA ASP A 471 11.71 -13.34 10.82
C ASP A 471 11.26 -12.52 12.03
N ILE A 472 10.09 -12.90 12.55
CA ILE A 472 9.55 -12.36 13.78
C ILE A 472 9.93 -13.36 14.85
N ASP A 473 10.83 -12.95 15.73
CA ASP A 473 11.19 -13.77 16.88
C ASP A 473 9.92 -13.95 17.72
N THR A 474 9.29 -15.12 17.65
CA THR A 474 8.19 -15.42 18.55
C THR A 474 8.85 -15.74 19.90
N PRO A 475 8.65 -14.93 20.96
CA PRO A 475 9.17 -15.29 22.27
C PRO A 475 8.57 -16.63 22.66
N ILE A 476 9.41 -17.65 22.76
CA ILE A 476 9.02 -18.95 23.30
C ILE A 476 8.77 -18.72 24.79
N TYR A 477 7.53 -18.40 25.16
CA TYR A 477 7.09 -18.59 26.53
C TYR A 477 7.04 -20.11 26.73
N LYS A 478 8.06 -20.65 27.40
CA LYS A 478 7.96 -21.99 27.98
C LYS A 478 6.86 -21.94 29.03
N GLU A 479 5.80 -22.71 28.81
CA GLU A 479 4.76 -22.99 29.82
C GLU A 479 5.32 -23.55 31.12
#